data_AF-F1T6J7-F1
#
_entry.id   AF-F1T6J7-F1
#
_cell.length_a   1.000
_cell.length_b   1.000
_cell.length_c   1.000
_cell.angle_alpha   90.00
_cell.angle_beta   90.00
_cell.angle_gamma   90.00
#
_symmetry.space_group_name_H-M   'P 1'
#
loop_
_entity.id
_entity.type
_entity.pdbx_description
1 polymer ?
#
loop_
_entity_poly.entity_id
_entity_poly.type
_entity_poly.pdbx_seq_one_letter_code
_entity_poly.pdbx_strand_id
1 'polypeptide(L)'
;MDTLKNNIREIIAGNNLNEIETVDKRIAVKQAILLTLLKAKKDYTKTANEIDELKGKKQQLLIEKAGQADAKRRIREMEDFLKK
;
A
#
# COMPACT_ATOMS: atom_id res chain seq x y z
N MET A 1 20.25 23.29 -0.53
CA MET A 1 18.91 22.94 -1.03
C MET A 1 18.75 21.44 -1.25
N ASP A 2 19.81 20.74 -1.68
CA ASP A 2 19.76 19.32 -2.06
C ASP A 2 19.46 18.36 -0.89
N THR A 3 19.90 18.68 0.32
CA THR A 3 19.60 17.87 1.52
C THR A 3 18.11 17.83 1.84
N LEU A 4 17.42 18.98 1.76
CA LEU A 4 15.98 19.05 2.00
C LEU A 4 15.20 18.32 0.88
N LYS A 5 15.62 18.47 -0.38
CA LYS A 5 15.02 17.73 -1.51
C LYS A 5 15.23 16.22 -1.40
N ASN A 6 16.41 15.78 -0.99
CA ASN A 6 16.70 14.35 -0.83
C ASN A 6 15.93 13.76 0.36
N ASN A 7 15.84 14.45 1.49
CA ASN A 7 15.04 14.01 2.63
C ASN A 7 13.55 13.90 2.26
N ILE A 8 13.01 14.87 1.50
CA ILE A 8 11.63 14.82 1.00
C ILE A 8 11.45 13.66 0.01
N ARG A 9 12.43 13.37 -0.85
CA ARG A 9 12.36 12.24 -1.79
C ARG A 9 12.40 10.88 -1.08
N GLU A 10 13.28 10.70 -0.11
CA GLU A 10 13.41 9.46 0.66
C GLU A 10 12.14 9.19 1.49
N ILE A 11 11.64 10.18 2.24
CA ILE A 11 10.42 10.05 3.05
C ILE A 11 9.23 9.59 2.21
N ILE A 12 9.12 10.04 0.96
CA ILE A 12 7.99 9.71 0.11
C ILE A 12 8.26 8.50 -0.81
N ALA A 13 9.50 8.02 -0.92
CA ALA A 13 9.84 6.80 -1.67
C ALA A 13 9.77 5.54 -0.80
N GLY A 14 9.92 5.67 0.52
CA GLY A 14 10.40 4.60 1.37
C GLY A 14 9.44 3.48 1.76
N ASN A 15 8.15 3.72 2.05
CA ASN A 15 7.46 2.76 2.94
C ASN A 15 6.29 1.97 2.31
N ASN A 16 5.46 2.58 1.48
CA ASN A 16 4.16 1.96 1.17
C ASN A 16 4.22 0.87 0.08
N LEU A 17 5.23 0.87 -0.79
CA LEU A 17 5.31 -0.09 -1.91
C LEU A 17 5.63 -1.51 -1.44
N ASN A 18 6.61 -1.64 -0.54
CA ASN A 18 6.99 -2.91 0.08
C ASN A 18 5.86 -3.45 0.97
N GLU A 19 5.13 -2.57 1.66
CA GLU A 19 4.00 -2.97 2.50
C GLU A 19 2.80 -3.46 1.67
N ILE A 20 2.45 -2.78 0.58
CA ILE A 20 1.37 -3.23 -0.33
C ILE A 20 1.72 -4.60 -0.93
N GLU A 21 2.95 -4.80 -1.39
CA GLU A 21 3.39 -6.09 -1.93
C GLU A 21 3.35 -7.20 -0.88
N THR A 22 3.72 -6.89 0.37
CA THR A 22 3.63 -7.82 1.49
C THR A 22 2.18 -8.20 1.81
N VAL A 23 1.26 -7.23 1.77
CA VAL A 23 -0.18 -7.47 1.94
C VAL A 23 -0.71 -8.35 0.81
N ASP A 24 -0.29 -8.12 -0.43
CA ASP A 24 -0.68 -8.94 -1.58
C ASP A 24 -0.23 -10.40 -1.47
N LYS A 25 1.03 -10.63 -1.06
CA LYS A 25 1.53 -11.99 -0.79
C LYS A 25 0.71 -12.68 0.30
N ARG A 26 0.35 -11.97 1.37
CA ARG A 26 -0.48 -12.52 2.47
C ARG A 26 -1.91 -12.85 2.02
N ILE A 27 -2.51 -12.01 1.19
CA ILE A 27 -3.84 -12.28 0.61
C ILE A 27 -3.79 -13.54 -0.27
N ALA A 28 -2.79 -13.67 -1.14
CA ALA A 28 -2.64 -14.84 -2.02
C ALA A 28 -2.50 -16.15 -1.23
N VAL A 29 -1.69 -16.16 -0.17
CA VAL A 29 -1.53 -17.32 0.71
C VAL A 29 -2.87 -17.69 1.38
N LYS A 30 -3.60 -16.71 1.92
CA LYS A 30 -4.89 -16.97 2.58
C LYS A 30 -5.96 -17.43 1.61
N GLN A 31 -5.98 -16.93 0.38
CA GLN A 31 -6.86 -17.43 -0.68
C GLN A 31 -6.59 -18.90 -1.00
N ALA A 32 -5.31 -19.31 -1.06
CA ALA A 32 -4.96 -20.72 -1.24
C ALA A 32 -5.43 -21.61 -0.06
N ILE A 33 -5.30 -21.11 1.18
CA ILE A 33 -5.83 -21.78 2.37
C ILE A 33 -7.36 -21.88 2.31
N LEU A 34 -8.04 -20.81 1.92
CA LEU A 34 -9.50 -20.76 1.76
C LEU A 34 -9.99 -21.82 0.77
N LEU A 35 -9.34 -21.94 -0.38
CA LEU A 35 -9.64 -22.97 -1.38
C LEU A 35 -9.47 -24.38 -0.81
N THR A 36 -8.45 -24.59 0.02
CA THR A 36 -8.23 -25.88 0.68
C THR A 36 -9.33 -26.19 1.71
N LEU A 37 -9.74 -25.20 2.51
CA LEU A 37 -10.83 -25.36 3.49
C LEU A 37 -12.18 -25.62 2.81
N LEU A 38 -12.48 -24.90 1.72
CA LEU A 38 -13.66 -25.12 0.89
C LEU A 38 -13.71 -26.54 0.32
N LYS A 39 -12.60 -27.02 -0.26
CA LYS A 39 -12.48 -28.40 -0.75
C LYS A 39 -12.69 -29.43 0.35
N ALA A 40 -12.19 -29.14 1.55
CA ALA A 40 -12.36 -29.99 2.72
C ALA A 40 -13.74 -29.85 3.40
N LYS A 41 -14.65 -29.01 2.88
CA LYS A 41 -15.95 -28.64 3.49
C LYS A 41 -15.83 -28.21 4.96
N LYS A 42 -14.69 -27.61 5.32
CA LYS A 42 -14.42 -27.08 6.66
C LYS A 42 -14.90 -25.64 6.75
N ASP A 43 -15.22 -25.21 7.98
CA ASP A 43 -15.50 -23.80 8.22
C ASP A 43 -14.29 -22.94 7.81
N TYR A 44 -14.59 -21.92 7.02
CA TYR A 44 -13.63 -21.02 6.41
C TYR A 44 -13.91 -19.56 6.77
N THR A 45 -14.93 -19.29 7.58
CA THR A 45 -15.41 -17.95 7.94
C THR A 45 -14.28 -17.08 8.48
N LYS A 46 -13.44 -17.62 9.36
CA LYS A 46 -12.26 -16.93 9.89
C LYS A 46 -11.27 -16.52 8.79
N THR A 47 -11.00 -17.41 7.84
CA THR A 47 -10.05 -17.13 6.74
C THR A 47 -10.62 -16.08 5.79
N ALA A 48 -11.94 -16.10 5.55
CA ALA A 48 -12.63 -15.09 4.75
C ALA A 48 -12.56 -13.70 5.41
N ASN A 49 -12.87 -13.60 6.70
CA ASN A 49 -12.79 -12.34 7.45
C ASN A 49 -11.37 -11.75 7.43
N GLU A 50 -10.35 -12.58 7.65
CA GLU A 50 -8.94 -12.15 7.59
C GLU A 50 -8.53 -11.66 6.20
N ILE A 51 -9.10 -12.22 5.13
CA ILE A 51 -8.88 -11.73 3.76
C ILE A 51 -9.51 -10.35 3.58
N ASP A 52 -10.72 -10.13 4.08
CA ASP A 52 -11.42 -8.85 3.95
C ASP A 52 -10.76 -7.74 4.77
N GLU A 53 -10.27 -8.04 5.98
CA GLU A 53 -9.43 -7.12 6.76
C GLU A 53 -8.16 -6.72 6.00
N LEU A 54 -7.47 -7.69 5.37
CA LEU A 54 -6.26 -7.41 4.58
C LEU A 54 -6.56 -6.57 3.34
N LYS A 55 -7.70 -6.77 2.67
CA LYS A 55 -8.14 -5.91 1.56
C LYS A 55 -8.41 -4.48 2.05
N GLY A 56 -9.05 -4.32 3.21
CA GLY A 56 -9.27 -3.01 3.83
C GLY A 56 -7.95 -2.29 4.11
N LYS A 57 -6.98 -3.01 4.71
CA LYS A 57 -5.63 -2.47 4.94
C LYS A 57 -4.92 -2.08 3.63
N LYS A 58 -5.02 -2.90 2.59
CA LYS A 58 -4.46 -2.60 1.26
C LYS A 58 -5.05 -1.30 0.70
N GLN A 59 -6.37 -1.14 0.79
CA GLN A 59 -7.06 0.04 0.27
C GLN A 59 -6.61 1.31 1.00
N GLN A 60 -6.46 1.25 2.32
CA GLN A 60 -5.94 2.36 3.11
C GLN A 60 -4.52 2.77 2.68
N LEU A 61 -3.62 1.80 2.51
CA LEU A 61 -2.24 2.05 2.03
C LEU A 61 -2.19 2.67 0.63
N LEU A 62 -3.13 2.28 -0.25
CA LEU A 62 -3.26 2.85 -1.58
C LEU A 62 -3.74 4.31 -1.55
N ILE A 63 -4.70 4.64 -0.68
CA ILE A 63 -5.17 6.01 -0.47
C ILE A 63 -4.03 6.89 0.05
N GLU A 64 -3.29 6.41 1.04
CA GLU A 64 -2.13 7.13 1.59
C GLU A 64 -1.05 7.36 0.53
N LYS A 65 -0.77 6.34 -0.30
CA LYS A 65 0.15 6.47 -1.43
C LYS A 65 -0.32 7.49 -2.46
N ALA A 66 -1.61 7.52 -2.77
CA ALA A 66 -2.18 8.50 -3.70
C ALA A 66 -2.07 9.93 -3.14
N GLY A 67 -2.37 10.12 -1.85
CA GLY A 67 -2.20 11.41 -1.17
C GLY A 67 -0.73 11.87 -1.15
N GLN A 68 0.20 10.96 -0.88
CA GLN A 68 1.64 11.21 -0.98
C GLN A 68 2.08 11.60 -2.40
N ALA A 69 1.52 10.96 -3.43
CA ALA A 69 1.82 11.26 -4.83
C ALA A 69 1.29 12.64 -5.26
N ASP A 70 0.12 13.06 -4.80
CA ASP A 70 -0.40 14.40 -5.07
C ASP A 70 0.42 15.47 -4.34
N ALA A 71 0.80 15.23 -3.08
CA ALA A 71 1.73 16.11 -2.35
C ALA A 71 3.07 16.28 -3.09
N LYS A 72 3.64 15.18 -3.63
CA LYS A 72 4.84 15.22 -4.49
C LYS A 72 4.67 16.09 -5.72
N ARG A 73 3.49 16.04 -6.35
CA ARG A 73 3.18 16.83 -7.54
C ARG A 73 3.14 18.32 -7.20
N ARG A 74 2.41 18.69 -6.15
CA ARG A 74 2.30 20.08 -5.67
C ARG A 74 3.65 20.67 -5.28
N ILE A 75 4.53 19.90 -4.62
CA ILE A 75 5.89 20.36 -4.29
C ILE A 75 6.69 20.63 -5.57
N ARG A 76 6.63 19.75 -6.57
CA ARG A 76 7.30 19.97 -7.86
C ARG A 76 6.77 21.22 -8.58
N GLU A 77 5.47 21.41 -8.60
CA GLU A 77 4.84 22.61 -9.18
C GLU A 77 5.32 23.90 -8.47
N MET A 78 5.43 23.88 -7.14
CA MET A 78 5.98 25.02 -6.38
C MET A 78 7.48 25.24 -6.63
N GLU A 79 8.27 24.17 -6.77
CA GLU A 79 9.69 24.27 -7.14
C GLU A 79 9.89 24.87 -8.53
N ASP A 80 9.04 24.52 -9.50
CA ASP A 80 9.10 25.06 -10.86
C ASP A 80 8.63 26.52 -10.89
N PHE A 81 7.65 26.89 -10.07
CA PHE A 81 7.23 28.28 -9.89
C PHE A 81 8.36 29.17 -9.35
N LEU A 82 9.10 28.70 -8.33
CA LEU A 82 10.20 29.47 -7.71
C LEU A 82 11.47 29.58 -8.56
N LYS A 83 11.57 28.83 -9.66
CA LYS A 83 12.68 28.91 -10.63
C LYS A 83 12.40 29.88 -11.78
N LYS A 84 11.18 30.37 -11.91
CA LYS A 84 10.82 31.51 -12.78
C LYS A 84 11.02 32.82 -12.03
#